data_AF-U2PW46-F1
#
_entry.id   AF-U2PW46-F1
#
_cell.length_a   1.000
_cell.length_b   1.000
_cell.length_c   1.000
_cell.angle_alpha   90.00
_cell.angle_beta   90.00
_cell.angle_gamma   90.00
#
_symmetry.space_group_name_H-M   'P 1'
#
loop_
_entity.id
_entity.type
_entity.pdbx_description
1 polymer ?
#
loop_
_entity_poly.entity_id
_entity_poly.type
_entity_poly.pdbx_seq_one_letter_code
_entity_poly.pdbx_strand_id
1 'polypeptide(L)'
;MDNFYKELVELFEENSDIMWGISNIDFSEYKKFYKCSLVMAIPHKEIIEISNYKEEKLEGLIEEARNRINVILEDFKKILEKHKIKYYIPPVAQSSEETLIAPFSFKFAAVNAGLGWIGKNGVLITEKYGPRVRLSSILINYDLPIGTPITKSKCPDECNLCVDICPYKALIGHTWNINSKREELINYKLCNEKRSLYLKTHNRKNSCGLCMVVCPVGTK
;
A
#
# COMPACT_ATOMS: atom_id res chain seq x y z
N MET A 1 25.68 -14.67 -7.11
CA MET A 1 24.36 -14.03 -7.07
C MET A 1 23.97 -13.75 -8.51
N ASP A 2 22.74 -14.08 -8.92
CA ASP A 2 22.29 -13.93 -10.31
C ASP A 2 22.34 -12.45 -10.77
N ASN A 3 22.71 -12.21 -12.03
CA ASN A 3 22.89 -10.88 -12.60
C ASN A 3 21.58 -10.06 -12.58
N PHE A 4 20.44 -10.71 -12.77
CA PHE A 4 19.13 -10.07 -12.61
C PHE A 4 18.90 -9.56 -11.18
N TYR A 5 19.18 -10.39 -10.17
CA TYR A 5 19.00 -10.00 -8.76
C TYR A 5 19.91 -8.82 -8.39
N LYS A 6 21.14 -8.79 -8.92
CA LYS A 6 22.06 -7.69 -8.70
C LYS A 6 21.51 -6.37 -9.25
N GLU A 7 21.08 -6.34 -10.51
CA GLU A 7 20.49 -5.14 -11.14
C GLU A 7 19.20 -4.68 -10.43
N LEU A 8 18.40 -5.64 -9.96
CA LEU A 8 17.23 -5.35 -9.13
C LEU A 8 17.63 -4.64 -7.82
N VAL A 9 18.64 -5.15 -7.11
CA VAL A 9 19.11 -4.53 -5.87
C VAL A 9 19.68 -3.14 -6.14
N GLU A 10 20.51 -2.98 -7.17
CA GLU A 10 21.09 -1.69 -7.58
C GLU A 10 20.00 -0.63 -7.85
N LEU A 11 18.91 -0.99 -8.53
CA LEU A 11 17.79 -0.08 -8.76
C LEU A 11 17.20 0.48 -7.45
N PHE A 12 17.08 -0.35 -6.42
CA PHE A 12 16.54 0.08 -5.13
C PHE A 12 17.59 0.70 -4.19
N GLU A 13 18.88 0.44 -4.40
CA GLU A 13 19.96 1.18 -3.74
C GLU A 13 20.00 2.64 -4.23
N GLU A 14 19.83 2.86 -5.54
CA GLU A 14 19.70 4.20 -6.13
C GLU A 14 18.43 4.93 -5.66
N ASN A 15 17.41 4.17 -5.22
CA ASN A 15 16.13 4.67 -4.70
C ASN A 15 15.94 4.33 -3.22
N SER A 16 16.98 4.54 -2.41
CA SER A 16 17.06 4.09 -1.00
C SER A 16 16.00 4.61 -0.03
N ASP A 17 15.21 5.62 -0.40
CA ASP A 17 14.07 6.07 0.40
C ASP A 17 12.83 5.17 0.23
N ILE A 18 12.81 4.31 -0.77
CA ILE A 18 11.68 3.42 -1.05
C ILE A 18 11.86 2.10 -0.32
N MET A 19 10.81 1.70 0.39
CA MET A 19 10.74 0.37 0.97
C MET A 19 10.27 -0.60 -0.10
N TRP A 20 10.95 -1.73 -0.23
CA TRP A 20 10.57 -2.77 -1.18
C TRP A 20 10.83 -4.16 -0.60
N GLY A 21 10.17 -5.16 -1.15
CA GLY A 21 10.38 -6.55 -0.77
C GLY A 21 9.66 -7.50 -1.70
N ILE A 22 9.99 -8.78 -1.57
CA ILE A 22 9.39 -9.84 -2.38
C ILE A 22 8.37 -10.61 -1.55
N SER A 23 7.16 -10.73 -2.07
CA SER A 23 6.05 -11.46 -1.47
C SER A 23 5.83 -12.79 -2.20
N ASN A 24 5.51 -13.85 -1.45
CA ASN A 24 4.78 -14.98 -2.02
C ASN A 24 3.41 -14.47 -2.52
N ILE A 25 2.74 -15.23 -3.39
CA ILE A 25 1.44 -14.84 -3.93
C ILE A 25 0.38 -15.94 -3.78
N ASP A 26 0.54 -16.81 -2.78
CA ASP A 26 -0.32 -17.98 -2.58
C ASP A 26 -1.79 -17.63 -2.31
N PHE A 27 -2.01 -16.42 -1.80
CA PHE A 27 -3.30 -15.81 -1.54
C PHE A 27 -4.01 -15.28 -2.81
N SER A 28 -3.35 -15.33 -3.97
CA SER A 28 -3.86 -14.76 -5.22
C SER A 28 -4.02 -15.82 -6.31
N GLU A 29 -5.02 -15.63 -7.17
CA GLU A 29 -5.22 -16.45 -8.37
C GLU A 29 -4.04 -16.38 -9.35
N TYR A 30 -3.27 -15.28 -9.31
CA TYR A 30 -2.11 -15.09 -10.17
C TYR A 30 -0.96 -16.07 -9.89
N LYS A 31 -0.98 -16.81 -8.78
CA LYS A 31 0.02 -17.86 -8.48
C LYS A 31 0.10 -18.96 -9.54
N LYS A 32 -0.94 -19.10 -10.38
CA LYS A 32 -0.96 -20.02 -11.51
C LYS A 32 -0.04 -19.57 -12.66
N PHE A 33 0.33 -18.29 -12.70
CA PHE A 33 0.99 -17.65 -13.85
C PHE A 33 2.32 -16.96 -13.52
N TYR A 34 2.54 -16.66 -12.24
CA TYR A 34 3.70 -15.95 -11.69
C TYR A 34 4.15 -16.66 -10.40
N LYS A 35 5.40 -16.41 -10.00
CA LYS A 35 6.03 -17.08 -8.85
C LYS A 35 6.01 -16.22 -7.59
N CYS A 36 6.21 -14.92 -7.75
CA CYS A 36 6.25 -13.97 -6.64
C CYS A 36 5.74 -12.60 -7.08
N SER A 37 5.69 -11.66 -6.13
CA SER A 37 5.49 -10.25 -6.40
C SER A 37 6.60 -9.43 -5.79
N LEU A 38 7.19 -8.52 -6.55
CA LEU A 38 7.90 -7.39 -5.95
C LEU A 38 6.87 -6.34 -5.54
N VAL A 39 6.97 -5.85 -4.31
CA VAL A 39 6.08 -4.85 -3.72
C VAL A 39 6.91 -3.65 -3.31
N MET A 40 6.42 -2.46 -3.61
CA MET A 40 7.06 -1.20 -3.23
C MET A 40 6.10 -0.36 -2.40
N ALA A 41 6.64 0.31 -1.39
CA ALA A 41 5.98 1.32 -0.59
C ALA A 41 6.77 2.63 -0.71
N ILE A 42 6.26 3.52 -1.57
CA ILE A 42 6.88 4.83 -1.83
C ILE A 42 6.37 5.83 -0.80
N PRO A 43 7.24 6.47 -0.02
CA PRO A 43 6.81 7.44 0.98
C PRO A 43 6.21 8.69 0.33
N HIS A 44 5.25 9.30 1.04
CA HIS A 44 4.89 10.69 0.76
C HIS A 44 6.10 11.59 1.04
N LYS A 45 6.29 12.63 0.23
CA LYS A 45 7.46 13.51 0.32
C LYS A 45 7.52 14.35 1.60
N GLU A 46 6.38 14.59 2.22
CA GLU A 46 6.26 15.30 3.49
C GLU A 46 5.18 14.65 4.37
N ILE A 47 5.26 14.94 5.65
CA ILE A 47 4.24 14.54 6.63
C ILE A 47 3.27 15.70 6.79
N ILE A 48 1.97 15.42 6.70
CA ILE A 48 0.91 16.37 7.00
C ILE A 48 0.55 16.22 8.48
N GLU A 49 0.48 17.35 9.19
CA GLU A 49 -0.03 17.40 10.55
C GLU A 49 -1.52 17.71 10.53
N ILE A 50 -2.24 17.31 11.58
CA ILE A 50 -3.68 17.60 11.65
C ILE A 50 -3.98 19.11 11.64
N SER A 51 -3.08 19.92 12.20
CA SER A 51 -3.16 21.39 12.27
C SER A 51 -3.13 22.07 10.90
N ASN A 52 -2.50 21.45 9.90
CA ASN A 52 -2.30 22.00 8.56
C ASN A 52 -2.94 21.14 7.46
N TYR A 53 -3.76 20.17 7.85
CA TYR A 53 -4.40 19.25 6.93
C TYR A 53 -5.33 19.95 5.94
N LYS A 54 -5.14 19.60 4.66
CA LYS A 54 -6.04 19.91 3.55
C LYS A 54 -6.12 18.69 2.64
N GLU A 55 -7.32 18.33 2.20
CA GLU A 55 -7.52 17.17 1.32
C GLU A 55 -6.73 17.32 0.01
N GLU A 56 -6.62 18.53 -0.52
CA GLU A 56 -5.82 18.85 -1.72
C GLU A 56 -4.34 18.59 -1.52
N LYS A 57 -3.83 18.95 -0.34
CA LYS A 57 -2.43 18.74 0.00
C LYS A 57 -2.15 17.23 0.04
N LEU A 58 -3.01 16.46 0.70
CA LEU A 58 -2.87 15.00 0.75
C LEU A 58 -2.99 14.36 -0.65
N GLU A 59 -3.94 14.79 -1.47
CA GLU A 59 -4.10 14.31 -2.84
C GLU A 59 -2.84 14.59 -3.67
N GLY A 60 -2.25 15.78 -3.54
CA GLY A 60 -1.00 16.13 -4.21
C GLY A 60 0.18 15.21 -3.83
N LEU A 61 0.30 14.83 -2.56
CA LEU A 61 1.33 13.88 -2.11
C LEU A 61 1.11 12.47 -2.65
N ILE A 62 -0.15 12.04 -2.72
CA ILE A 62 -0.52 10.74 -3.31
C ILE A 62 -0.20 10.73 -4.81
N GLU A 63 -0.45 11.84 -5.49
CA GLU A 63 -0.14 12.04 -6.90
C GLU A 63 1.37 12.01 -7.16
N GLU A 64 2.15 12.73 -6.35
CA GLU A 64 3.61 12.72 -6.45
C GLU A 64 4.17 11.31 -6.23
N ALA A 65 3.72 10.61 -5.19
CA ALA A 65 4.12 9.23 -4.93
C ALA A 65 3.73 8.28 -6.08
N ARG A 66 2.56 8.49 -6.71
CA ARG A 66 2.14 7.75 -7.91
C ARG A 66 3.09 8.00 -9.09
N ASN A 67 3.49 9.24 -9.32
CA ASN A 67 4.41 9.57 -10.41
C ASN A 67 5.78 8.93 -10.19
N ARG A 68 6.27 8.91 -8.94
CA ARG A 68 7.50 8.19 -8.57
C ARG A 68 7.38 6.68 -8.80
N ILE A 69 6.23 6.08 -8.48
CA ILE A 69 5.96 4.66 -8.77
C ILE A 69 6.14 4.39 -10.27
N ASN A 70 5.56 5.24 -11.12
CA ASN A 70 5.59 5.03 -12.56
C ASN A 70 7.02 5.06 -13.10
N VAL A 71 7.86 6.01 -12.66
CA VAL A 71 9.27 6.09 -13.08
C VAL A 71 10.01 4.78 -12.74
N ILE A 72 9.91 4.32 -11.50
CA ILE A 72 10.63 3.12 -11.06
C ILE A 72 10.08 1.85 -11.70
N LEU A 73 8.77 1.79 -11.94
CA LEU A 73 8.18 0.69 -12.70
C LEU A 73 8.72 0.63 -14.13
N GLU A 74 8.90 1.76 -14.81
CA GLU A 74 9.49 1.78 -16.15
C GLU A 74 10.95 1.30 -16.13
N ASP A 75 11.75 1.70 -15.14
CA ASP A 75 13.13 1.22 -15.04
C ASP A 75 13.21 -0.27 -14.70
N PHE A 76 12.34 -0.75 -13.79
CA PHE A 76 12.31 -2.17 -13.47
C PHE A 76 11.80 -3.04 -14.64
N LYS A 77 10.84 -2.54 -15.43
CA LYS A 77 10.40 -3.22 -16.67
C LYS A 77 11.57 -3.43 -17.64
N LYS A 78 12.41 -2.43 -17.85
CA LYS A 78 13.60 -2.55 -18.71
C LYS A 78 14.52 -3.68 -18.23
N ILE A 79 14.72 -3.79 -16.91
CA ILE A 79 15.51 -4.89 -16.32
C ILE A 79 14.82 -6.23 -16.62
N LEU A 80 13.52 -6.37 -16.34
CA LEU A 80 12.78 -7.60 -16.59
C LEU A 80 12.81 -8.02 -18.07
N GLU A 81 12.66 -7.08 -18.99
CA GLU A 81 12.69 -7.30 -20.44
C GLU A 81 14.08 -7.69 -20.94
N LYS A 82 15.13 -7.02 -20.46
CA LYS A 82 16.53 -7.38 -20.73
C LYS A 82 16.82 -8.83 -20.35
N HIS A 83 16.29 -9.29 -19.23
CA HIS A 83 16.43 -10.67 -18.74
C HIS A 83 15.36 -11.63 -19.26
N LYS A 84 14.45 -11.16 -20.14
CA LYS A 84 13.35 -11.93 -20.74
C LYS A 84 12.43 -12.59 -19.68
N ILE A 85 12.25 -11.94 -18.54
CA ILE A 85 11.43 -12.43 -17.45
C ILE A 85 9.97 -12.01 -17.68
N LYS A 86 9.06 -12.98 -17.68
CA LYS A 86 7.61 -12.72 -17.78
C LYS A 86 7.12 -12.01 -16.51
N TYR A 87 6.39 -10.91 -16.69
CA TYR A 87 5.83 -10.11 -15.59
C TYR A 87 4.38 -9.66 -15.86
N TYR A 88 3.72 -9.11 -14.84
CA TYR A 88 2.43 -8.43 -14.97
C TYR A 88 2.23 -7.41 -13.86
N ILE A 89 1.67 -6.25 -14.21
CA ILE A 89 1.34 -5.20 -13.25
C ILE A 89 -0.17 -5.26 -12.98
N PRO A 90 -0.60 -5.73 -11.81
CA PRO A 90 -2.02 -5.76 -11.47
C PRO A 90 -2.61 -4.35 -11.40
N PRO A 91 -3.88 -4.17 -11.80
CA PRO A 91 -4.53 -2.88 -11.74
C PRO A 91 -4.66 -2.40 -10.29
N VAL A 92 -4.41 -1.11 -10.10
CA VAL A 92 -4.55 -0.42 -8.80
C VAL A 92 -6.02 -0.27 -8.39
N ALA A 93 -6.91 -0.21 -9.37
CA ALA A 93 -8.32 0.04 -9.17
C ALA A 93 -9.11 -1.24 -8.92
N GLN A 94 -10.21 -1.08 -8.18
CA GLN A 94 -11.21 -2.11 -7.96
C GLN A 94 -11.88 -2.45 -9.29
N SER A 95 -12.17 -3.73 -9.53
CA SER A 95 -12.86 -4.16 -10.75
C SER A 95 -14.37 -3.86 -10.71
N SER A 96 -14.92 -3.58 -9.52
CA SER A 96 -16.34 -3.27 -9.33
C SER A 96 -16.54 -2.24 -8.21
N GLU A 97 -17.43 -1.28 -8.43
CA GLU A 97 -17.88 -0.32 -7.41
C GLU A 97 -18.84 -0.95 -6.38
N GLU A 98 -19.38 -2.14 -6.64
CA GLU A 98 -20.27 -2.86 -5.73
C GLU A 98 -19.51 -3.68 -4.69
N THR A 99 -18.53 -4.47 -5.15
CA THR A 99 -17.75 -5.35 -4.26
C THR A 99 -16.56 -4.62 -3.64
N LEU A 100 -16.02 -3.61 -4.33
CA LEU A 100 -14.86 -2.82 -3.89
C LEU A 100 -13.63 -3.72 -3.61
N ILE A 101 -13.49 -4.76 -4.44
CA ILE A 101 -12.39 -5.73 -4.43
C ILE A 101 -11.50 -5.49 -5.66
N ALA A 102 -10.18 -5.50 -5.43
CA ALA A 102 -9.18 -5.50 -6.49
C ALA A 102 -8.67 -6.93 -6.70
N PRO A 103 -8.23 -7.29 -7.92
CA PRO A 103 -7.78 -8.66 -8.23
C PRO A 103 -6.48 -9.04 -7.49
N PHE A 104 -5.72 -8.07 -7.01
CA PHE A 104 -4.52 -8.29 -6.20
C PHE A 104 -4.46 -7.31 -5.03
N SER A 105 -4.22 -7.83 -3.82
CA SER A 105 -4.15 -7.00 -2.61
C SER A 105 -2.72 -6.53 -2.35
N PHE A 106 -2.41 -5.28 -2.70
CA PHE A 106 -1.06 -4.72 -2.52
C PHE A 106 -0.69 -4.63 -1.04
N LYS A 107 -1.69 -4.36 -0.19
CA LYS A 107 -1.52 -4.33 1.26
C LYS A 107 -1.12 -5.69 1.81
N PHE A 108 -1.77 -6.75 1.36
CA PHE A 108 -1.45 -8.11 1.82
C PHE A 108 -0.12 -8.60 1.26
N ALA A 109 0.22 -8.22 0.02
CA ALA A 109 1.54 -8.46 -0.54
C ALA A 109 2.64 -7.75 0.26
N ALA A 110 2.44 -6.48 0.63
CA ALA A 110 3.40 -5.72 1.44
C ALA A 110 3.61 -6.35 2.83
N VAL A 111 2.54 -6.85 3.45
CA VAL A 111 2.62 -7.61 4.70
C VAL A 111 3.44 -8.89 4.54
N ASN A 112 3.18 -9.66 3.48
CA ASN A 112 3.91 -10.91 3.21
C ASN A 112 5.38 -10.66 2.84
N ALA A 113 5.68 -9.53 2.21
CA ALA A 113 7.05 -9.07 1.95
C ALA A 113 7.76 -8.52 3.19
N GLY A 114 7.07 -8.37 4.33
CA GLY A 114 7.65 -7.87 5.58
C GLY A 114 7.78 -6.35 5.67
N LEU A 115 7.08 -5.58 4.83
CA LEU A 115 7.20 -4.11 4.79
C LEU A 115 6.45 -3.40 5.92
N GLY A 116 5.50 -4.09 6.56
CA GLY A 116 4.66 -3.51 7.59
C GLY A 116 3.50 -4.41 7.96
N TRP A 117 2.56 -3.87 8.72
CA TRP A 117 1.34 -4.55 9.15
C TRP A 117 0.09 -3.74 8.75
N ILE A 118 -1.09 -4.35 8.79
CA ILE A 118 -2.33 -3.59 8.60
C ILE A 118 -2.73 -2.92 9.93
N GLY A 119 -2.97 -1.61 9.87
CA GLY A 119 -3.43 -0.83 11.01
C GLY A 119 -4.92 -1.01 11.32
N LYS A 120 -5.36 -0.51 12.48
CA LYS A 120 -6.80 -0.39 12.82
C LYS A 120 -7.60 0.42 11.78
N ASN A 121 -6.92 1.30 11.04
CA ASN A 121 -7.49 2.05 9.92
C ASN A 121 -7.61 1.25 8.61
N GLY A 122 -7.18 0.00 8.58
CA GLY A 122 -7.27 -0.88 7.43
C GLY A 122 -6.26 -0.60 6.31
N VAL A 123 -5.26 0.27 6.51
CA VAL A 123 -4.15 0.48 5.55
C VAL A 123 -2.85 -0.13 6.06
N LEU A 124 -1.84 -0.26 5.19
CA LEU A 124 -0.51 -0.69 5.61
C LEU A 124 0.11 0.40 6.50
N ILE A 125 0.77 -0.01 7.57
CA ILE A 125 1.62 0.82 8.42
C ILE A 125 3.03 0.25 8.35
N THR A 126 3.98 1.05 7.90
CA THR A 126 5.41 0.72 7.92
C THR A 126 6.07 1.31 9.16
N GLU A 127 7.18 0.73 9.62
CA GLU A 127 7.90 1.27 10.79
C GLU A 127 8.44 2.67 10.53
N LYS A 128 9.00 2.90 9.33
CA LYS A 128 9.67 4.15 8.96
C LYS A 128 8.68 5.28 8.62
N TYR A 129 7.65 4.99 7.85
CA TYR A 129 6.78 6.02 7.26
C TYR A 129 5.33 5.96 7.77
N GLY A 130 5.00 4.98 8.62
CA GLY A 130 3.65 4.74 9.05
C GLY A 130 2.74 4.43 7.86
N PRO A 131 1.50 4.96 7.83
CA PRO A 131 0.60 4.78 6.70
C PRO A 131 0.84 5.72 5.51
N ARG A 132 1.85 6.61 5.57
CA ARG A 132 2.09 7.64 4.55
C ARG A 132 2.96 7.10 3.41
N VAL A 133 2.53 5.97 2.85
CA VAL A 133 3.16 5.31 1.72
C VAL A 133 2.14 4.97 0.64
N ARG A 134 2.54 5.08 -0.61
CA ARG A 134 1.79 4.59 -1.75
C ARG A 134 2.34 3.24 -2.18
N LEU A 135 1.45 2.25 -2.28
CA LEU A 135 1.83 0.90 -2.68
C LEU A 135 1.78 0.71 -4.19
N SER A 136 2.73 -0.06 -4.71
CA SER A 136 2.72 -0.64 -6.05
C SER A 136 3.22 -2.08 -6.01
N SER A 137 2.88 -2.86 -7.02
CA SER A 137 3.25 -4.26 -7.11
C SER A 137 3.46 -4.67 -8.56
N ILE A 138 4.39 -5.60 -8.77
CA ILE A 138 4.63 -6.25 -10.04
C ILE A 138 4.83 -7.75 -9.79
N LEU A 139 4.04 -8.56 -10.49
CA LEU A 139 4.11 -10.01 -10.45
C LEU A 139 5.21 -10.48 -11.38
N ILE A 140 6.03 -11.41 -10.91
CA ILE A 140 7.25 -11.84 -11.59
C ILE A 140 7.23 -13.36 -11.67
N ASN A 141 7.50 -13.91 -12.86
CA ASN A 141 7.66 -15.34 -13.08
C ASN A 141 9.14 -15.76 -12.94
N TYR A 142 9.73 -15.43 -11.79
CA TYR A 142 11.12 -15.72 -11.45
C TYR A 142 11.22 -16.07 -9.96
N ASP A 143 12.13 -16.99 -9.59
CA ASP A 143 12.33 -17.35 -8.19
C ASP A 143 13.21 -16.30 -7.52
N LEU A 144 12.63 -15.56 -6.57
CA LEU A 144 13.30 -14.54 -5.78
C LEU A 144 13.21 -14.88 -4.28
N PRO A 145 14.19 -14.49 -3.47
CA PRO A 145 14.12 -14.65 -2.02
C PRO A 145 12.89 -13.92 -1.45
N ILE A 146 11.96 -14.66 -0.86
CA ILE A 146 10.73 -14.10 -0.27
C ILE A 146 11.03 -13.47 1.09
N GLY A 147 10.38 -12.35 1.38
CA GLY A 147 10.41 -11.70 2.69
C GLY A 147 9.70 -12.51 3.78
N THR A 148 9.85 -12.06 5.03
CA THR A 148 9.18 -12.69 6.17
C THR A 148 7.87 -11.96 6.50
N PRO A 149 6.71 -12.64 6.46
CA PRO A 149 5.43 -11.98 6.73
C PRO A 149 5.31 -11.42 8.15
N ILE A 150 4.71 -10.23 8.26
CA ILE A 150 4.32 -9.65 9.57
C ILE A 150 2.85 -10.01 9.84
N THR A 151 2.61 -11.07 10.62
CA THR A 151 1.28 -11.67 10.75
C THR A 151 0.35 -11.01 11.78
N LYS A 152 0.84 -10.04 12.55
CA LYS A 152 0.08 -9.31 13.57
C LYS A 152 0.33 -7.80 13.47
N SER A 153 -0.71 -7.02 13.71
CA SER A 153 -0.59 -5.57 13.83
C SER A 153 0.30 -5.21 15.02
N LYS A 154 1.18 -4.22 14.85
CA LYS A 154 1.95 -3.61 15.96
C LYS A 154 1.34 -2.28 16.41
N CYS A 155 0.07 -2.02 16.11
CA CYS A 155 -0.63 -0.87 16.68
C CYS A 155 -0.77 -1.08 18.19
N PRO A 156 -0.48 -0.08 19.04
CA PRO A 156 -0.78 -0.17 20.47
C PRO A 156 -2.27 -0.45 20.69
N ASP A 157 -2.59 -1.32 21.64
CA ASP A 157 -3.97 -1.74 21.89
C ASP A 157 -4.84 -0.56 22.32
N GLU A 158 -4.30 0.34 23.13
CA GLU A 158 -4.94 1.57 23.60
C GLU A 158 -5.04 2.69 22.53
N CYS A 159 -4.32 2.57 21.42
CA CYS A 159 -4.32 3.62 20.38
C CYS A 159 -5.57 3.52 19.50
N ASN A 160 -6.45 4.53 19.57
CA ASN A 160 -7.64 4.66 18.72
C ASN A 160 -7.71 5.96 17.91
N LEU A 161 -6.62 6.72 17.84
CA LEU A 161 -6.57 8.04 17.17
C LEU A 161 -7.21 8.04 15.77
N CYS A 162 -6.93 7.01 14.96
CA CYS A 162 -7.49 6.89 13.62
C CYS A 162 -9.02 6.66 13.61
N VAL A 163 -9.53 5.93 14.60
CA VAL A 163 -10.97 5.68 14.80
C VAL A 163 -11.65 6.96 15.25
N ASP A 164 -11.06 7.63 16.24
CA ASP A 164 -11.63 8.83 16.87
C ASP A 164 -11.71 10.01 15.89
N ILE A 165 -10.70 10.18 15.02
CA ILE A 165 -10.70 11.26 14.02
C ILE A 165 -11.65 10.99 12.84
N CYS A 166 -12.15 9.76 12.66
CA CYS A 166 -12.95 9.42 11.50
C CYS A 166 -14.33 10.12 11.57
N PRO A 167 -14.63 11.10 10.69
CA PRO A 167 -15.86 11.89 10.80
C PRO A 167 -17.13 11.06 10.58
N TYR A 168 -16.99 9.90 9.91
CA TYR A 168 -18.09 9.01 9.56
C TYR A 168 -18.12 7.74 10.41
N LYS A 169 -17.23 7.60 11.41
CA LYS A 169 -17.13 6.40 12.26
C LYS A 169 -17.07 5.09 11.45
N ALA A 170 -16.35 5.12 10.33
CA ALA A 170 -16.23 3.98 9.44
C ALA A 170 -15.23 2.93 9.94
N LEU A 171 -14.35 3.29 10.89
CA LEU A 171 -13.35 2.39 11.47
C LEU A 171 -13.88 1.77 12.76
N ILE A 172 -13.60 0.48 12.97
CA ILE A 172 -14.15 -0.31 14.07
C ILE A 172 -13.22 -0.30 15.30
N GLY A 173 -11.92 -0.13 15.09
CA GLY A 173 -10.90 -0.15 16.15
C GLY A 173 -10.34 -1.53 16.50
N HIS A 174 -10.75 -2.57 15.76
CA HIS A 174 -10.22 -3.91 15.91
C HIS A 174 -8.74 -4.01 15.50
N THR A 175 -7.94 -4.75 16.26
CA THR A 175 -6.52 -5.01 15.96
C THR A 175 -6.39 -6.14 14.95
N TRP A 176 -5.81 -5.84 13.79
CA TRP A 176 -5.66 -6.80 12.70
C TRP A 176 -4.65 -7.93 13.02
N ASN A 177 -4.96 -9.13 12.52
CA ASN A 177 -3.99 -10.20 12.30
C ASN A 177 -4.21 -10.82 10.89
N ILE A 178 -3.31 -11.70 10.46
CA ILE A 178 -3.32 -12.29 9.10
C ILE A 178 -4.66 -12.94 8.70
N ASN A 179 -5.46 -13.41 9.66
CA ASN A 179 -6.75 -14.04 9.43
C ASN A 179 -7.93 -13.07 9.53
N SER A 180 -7.71 -11.83 9.97
CA SER A 180 -8.76 -10.81 10.07
C SER A 180 -9.28 -10.43 8.69
N LYS A 181 -10.59 -10.37 8.56
CA LYS A 181 -11.25 -9.87 7.36
C LYS A 181 -11.28 -8.33 7.35
N ARG A 182 -11.45 -7.74 6.16
CA ARG A 182 -11.45 -6.28 5.99
C ARG A 182 -12.59 -5.61 6.77
N GLU A 183 -13.73 -6.28 6.83
CA GLU A 183 -14.97 -5.80 7.45
C GLU A 183 -14.86 -5.73 8.97
N GLU A 184 -13.90 -6.46 9.57
CA GLU A 184 -13.60 -6.38 11.00
C GLU A 184 -12.85 -5.08 11.36
N LEU A 185 -12.19 -4.45 10.39
CA LEU A 185 -11.42 -3.21 10.61
C LEU A 185 -12.20 -1.95 10.20
N ILE A 186 -12.91 -2.03 9.07
CA ILE A 186 -13.49 -0.86 8.40
C ILE A 186 -14.79 -1.22 7.68
N ASN A 187 -15.82 -0.40 7.88
CA ASN A 187 -16.94 -0.29 6.96
C ASN A 187 -16.48 0.43 5.68
N TYR A 188 -15.85 -0.34 4.79
CA TYR A 188 -15.21 0.19 3.59
C TYR A 188 -16.20 0.75 2.57
N LYS A 189 -17.46 0.25 2.59
CA LYS A 189 -18.54 0.79 1.75
C LYS A 189 -18.87 2.21 2.17
N LEU A 190 -19.10 2.42 3.47
CA LEU A 190 -19.34 3.76 4.04
C LEU A 190 -18.16 4.70 3.77
N CYS A 191 -16.93 4.25 4.03
CA CYS A 191 -15.74 5.06 3.75
C CYS A 191 -15.65 5.45 2.26
N ASN A 192 -15.87 4.51 1.35
CA ASN A 192 -15.82 4.77 -0.09
C ASN A 192 -16.96 5.69 -0.57
N GLU A 193 -18.18 5.51 -0.06
CA GLU A 193 -19.34 6.34 -0.39
C GLU A 193 -19.09 7.79 0.01
N LYS A 194 -18.69 8.03 1.27
CA LYS A 194 -18.47 9.39 1.77
C LYS A 194 -17.29 10.08 1.09
N ARG A 195 -16.23 9.33 0.77
CA ARG A 195 -15.12 9.83 -0.05
C ARG A 195 -15.57 10.21 -1.46
N SER A 196 -16.45 9.40 -2.06
CA SER A 196 -16.94 9.62 -3.43
C SER A 196 -17.98 10.75 -3.52
N LEU A 197 -18.67 11.09 -2.43
CA LEU A 197 -19.57 12.25 -2.41
C LEU A 197 -18.82 13.54 -2.74
N TYR A 198 -17.56 13.64 -2.34
CA TYR A 198 -16.73 14.80 -2.64
C TYR A 198 -16.54 15.01 -4.15
N LEU A 199 -16.36 13.92 -4.92
CA LEU A 199 -16.27 13.96 -6.38
C LEU A 199 -17.49 14.62 -7.01
N LYS A 200 -18.69 14.30 -6.52
CA LYS A 200 -19.94 14.90 -7.02
C LYS A 200 -19.99 16.40 -6.77
N THR A 201 -19.47 16.85 -5.64
CA THR A 201 -19.55 18.26 -5.21
C THR A 201 -18.45 19.16 -5.79
N HIS A 202 -17.26 18.64 -6.05
CA HIS A 202 -16.07 19.45 -6.40
C HIS A 202 -15.36 19.00 -7.68
N ASN A 203 -15.98 18.12 -8.48
CA ASN A 203 -15.44 17.57 -9.73
C ASN A 203 -14.04 16.95 -9.62
N ARG A 204 -13.66 16.46 -8.43
CA ARG A 204 -12.40 15.75 -8.17
C ARG A 204 -12.57 14.68 -7.08
N LYS A 205 -11.88 13.55 -7.20
CA LYS A 205 -11.85 12.55 -6.11
C LYS A 205 -10.99 13.12 -4.99
N ASN A 206 -11.49 13.07 -3.75
CA ASN A 206 -10.69 13.43 -2.58
C ASN A 206 -10.15 12.21 -1.87
N SER A 207 -8.96 12.36 -1.32
CA SER A 207 -8.41 11.49 -0.30
C SER A 207 -8.70 12.10 1.06
N CYS A 208 -9.74 11.63 1.77
CA CYS A 208 -9.97 12.04 3.15
C CYS A 208 -8.72 11.75 3.99
N GLY A 209 -8.37 10.47 4.21
CA GLY A 209 -7.06 10.10 4.76
C GLY A 209 -6.70 10.65 6.14
N LEU A 210 -7.64 11.25 6.88
CA LEU A 210 -7.44 11.71 8.27
C LEU A 210 -6.88 10.61 9.17
N CYS A 211 -7.33 9.37 8.96
CA CYS A 211 -6.84 8.19 9.66
C CYS A 211 -5.36 7.85 9.39
N MET A 212 -4.78 8.35 8.30
CA MET A 212 -3.35 8.25 7.99
C MET A 212 -2.57 9.43 8.60
N VAL A 213 -3.15 10.63 8.51
CA VAL A 213 -2.56 11.89 9.02
C VAL A 213 -2.35 11.83 10.53
N VAL A 214 -3.34 11.35 11.29
CA VAL A 214 -3.27 11.28 12.75
C VAL A 214 -2.44 10.11 13.29
N CYS A 215 -2.00 9.18 12.43
CA CYS A 215 -1.31 7.98 12.88
C CYS A 215 0.09 8.32 13.42
N PRO A 216 0.42 7.97 14.68
CA PRO A 216 1.66 8.40 15.33
C PRO A 216 2.89 7.56 14.95
N VAL A 217 2.71 6.40 14.31
CA VAL A 217 3.82 5.53 13.88
C VAL A 217 4.50 6.17 12.69
N GLY A 218 5.84 6.22 12.64
CA GLY A 218 6.60 6.71 11.47
C GLY A 218 6.49 8.22 11.25
N THR A 219 6.49 9.00 12.33
CA THR A 219 6.46 10.48 12.34
C THR A 219 7.77 11.12 12.77
N LYS A 220 8.83 10.33 12.98
CA LYS A 220 10.16 10.75 13.42
C LYS A 220 11.20 10.46 12.35
#